data_AF-A0A972J8I7-F1
#
_entry.id   AF-A0A972J8I7-F1
#
_cell.length_a   1.000
_cell.length_b   1.000
_cell.length_c   1.000
_cell.angle_alpha   90.00
_cell.angle_beta   90.00
_cell.angle_gamma   90.00
#
_symmetry.space_group_name_H-M   'P 1'
#
loop_
_entity.id
_entity.type
_entity.pdbx_description
1 polymer ?
#
loop_
_entity_poly.entity_id
_entity_poly.type
_entity_poly.pdbx_seq_one_letter_code
_entity_poly.pdbx_strand_id
1 'polypeptide(L)'
;MRFEPAVEGYPIGLELTILGAKVGRIRDSKGIEHDRGQERRSILVSLDSPAAQHLLDEFDCAMKSGAEYLHVSYHRKSLSNRLSEVSRVVFPRRREHISAYCYRHQITSDHKAAGVARETIAAMLGQLSDYSQGSYGRPRNGRSATQPLVLGAFATNPVKRSKKTDRLQHFKKPKKTPAP
;
A
#
# COMPACT_ATOMS: atom_id res chain seq x y z
N MET A 1 -4.17 -15.03 1.49
CA MET A 1 -3.71 -14.70 0.12
C MET A 1 -4.25 -15.77 -0.81
N ARG A 2 -4.65 -15.41 -2.04
CA ARG A 2 -5.16 -16.34 -3.05
C ARG A 2 -4.52 -16.01 -4.40
N PHE A 3 -4.32 -17.03 -5.24
CA PHE A 3 -3.96 -16.85 -6.63
C PHE A 3 -5.21 -16.56 -7.46
N GLU A 4 -5.17 -15.51 -8.30
CA GLU A 4 -6.26 -15.19 -9.22
C GLU A 4 -5.77 -15.41 -10.66
N PRO A 5 -6.46 -16.28 -11.44
CA PRO A 5 -6.10 -16.51 -12.84
C PRO A 5 -6.36 -15.24 -13.66
N ALA A 6 -5.70 -15.14 -14.82
CA ALA A 6 -5.95 -14.04 -15.75
C ALA A 6 -7.43 -14.01 -16.17
N VAL A 7 -8.14 -12.97 -15.74
CA VAL A 7 -9.44 -12.59 -16.31
C VAL A 7 -9.15 -11.73 -17.54
N GLU A 8 -9.89 -11.91 -18.62
CA GLU A 8 -9.66 -11.23 -19.91
C GLU A 8 -9.37 -9.72 -19.72
N GLY A 9 -8.14 -9.31 -20.02
CA GLY A 9 -7.65 -7.92 -19.85
C GLY A 9 -6.88 -7.60 -18.57
N TYR A 10 -6.75 -8.53 -17.61
CA TYR A 10 -5.95 -8.38 -16.39
C TYR A 10 -4.78 -9.37 -16.34
N PRO A 11 -3.54 -8.91 -16.09
CA PRO A 11 -2.39 -9.80 -15.96
C PRO A 11 -2.52 -10.69 -14.73
N ILE A 12 -1.94 -11.89 -14.80
CA ILE A 12 -1.84 -12.85 -13.68
C ILE A 12 -1.22 -12.14 -12.47
N GLY A 13 -1.81 -12.32 -11.30
CA GLY A 13 -1.38 -11.64 -10.10
C GLY A 13 -1.74 -12.36 -8.81
N LEU A 14 -1.25 -11.81 -7.72
CA LEU A 14 -1.44 -12.33 -6.38
C LEU A 14 -2.43 -11.47 -5.62
N GLU A 15 -3.51 -12.07 -5.10
CA GLU A 15 -4.50 -11.32 -4.30
C GLU A 15 -4.18 -11.40 -2.80
N LEU A 16 -3.87 -10.24 -2.25
CA LEU A 16 -3.62 -10.01 -0.83
C LEU A 16 -4.86 -9.41 -0.16
N THR A 17 -5.59 -10.25 0.58
CA THR A 17 -6.71 -9.81 1.42
C THR A 17 -6.20 -9.40 2.79
N ILE A 18 -6.45 -8.14 3.18
CA ILE A 18 -6.11 -7.60 4.49
C ILE A 18 -7.40 -7.26 5.23
N LEU A 19 -7.55 -7.84 6.42
CA LEU A 19 -8.63 -7.57 7.35
C LEU A 19 -8.23 -6.45 8.31
N GLY A 20 -9.14 -5.50 8.55
CA GLY A 20 -9.04 -4.46 9.55
C GLY A 20 -7.92 -3.45 9.32
N ALA A 21 -8.22 -2.33 8.67
CA ALA A 21 -7.30 -1.21 8.53
C ALA A 21 -7.85 0.05 9.21
N LYS A 22 -7.44 0.31 10.48
CA LYS A 22 -7.81 1.53 11.24
C LYS A 22 -9.33 1.76 11.37
N VAL A 23 -10.11 0.67 11.44
CA VAL A 23 -11.56 0.71 11.58
C VAL A 23 -11.93 1.40 12.90
N GLY A 24 -12.88 2.34 12.85
CA GLY A 24 -13.43 2.99 14.03
C GLY A 24 -14.03 4.35 13.69
N ARG A 25 -14.34 5.13 14.71
CA ARG A 25 -14.79 6.53 14.55
C ARG A 25 -13.74 7.48 15.09
N ILE A 26 -13.60 8.63 14.42
CA ILE A 26 -12.76 9.73 14.88
C ILE A 26 -13.60 10.99 14.96
N ARG A 27 -13.44 11.73 16.05
CA ARG A 27 -14.10 13.02 16.24
C ARG A 27 -13.23 14.14 15.70
N ASP A 28 -13.81 15.05 14.93
CA ASP A 28 -13.10 16.24 14.49
C ASP A 28 -13.10 17.35 15.56
N SER A 29 -12.43 18.47 15.26
CA SER A 29 -12.34 19.62 16.16
C SER A 29 -13.68 20.31 16.45
N LYS A 30 -14.73 20.00 15.67
CA LYS A 30 -16.09 20.51 15.85
C LYS A 30 -16.99 19.50 16.57
N GLY A 31 -16.44 18.36 16.99
CA GLY A 31 -17.19 17.33 17.69
C GLY A 31 -17.98 16.40 16.76
N ILE A 32 -17.80 16.48 15.44
CA ILE A 32 -18.50 15.62 14.46
C ILE A 32 -17.74 14.29 14.35
N GLU A 33 -18.47 13.18 14.42
CA GLU A 33 -17.90 11.84 14.21
C GLU A 33 -17.75 11.52 12.73
N HIS A 34 -16.60 10.94 12.38
CA HIS A 34 -16.31 10.46 11.05
C HIS A 34 -15.86 9.01 11.13
N ASP A 35 -16.34 8.18 10.22
CA ASP A 35 -15.79 6.84 10.06
C ASP A 35 -14.32 6.91 9.66
N ARG A 36 -13.57 5.92 10.11
CA ARG A 36 -12.15 5.75 9.85
C ARG A 36 -11.88 4.34 9.37
N GLY A 37 -10.99 4.24 8.39
CA GLY A 37 -10.41 2.97 7.99
C GLY A 37 -11.25 2.16 7.01
N GLN A 38 -10.76 0.96 6.71
CA GLN A 38 -11.41 0.00 5.82
C GLN A 38 -11.47 -1.34 6.55
N GLU A 39 -12.66 -1.95 6.61
CA GLU A 39 -12.84 -3.24 7.27
C GLU A 39 -12.14 -4.37 6.53
N ARG A 40 -12.24 -4.36 5.20
CA ARG A 40 -11.55 -5.28 4.31
C ARG A 40 -10.97 -4.50 3.15
N ARG A 41 -9.82 -4.97 2.68
CA ARG A 41 -9.28 -4.58 1.37
C ARG A 41 -8.59 -5.76 0.70
N SER A 42 -8.74 -5.83 -0.61
CA SER A 42 -8.04 -6.75 -1.49
C SER A 42 -7.06 -5.95 -2.34
N ILE A 43 -5.85 -6.47 -2.49
CA ILE A 43 -4.79 -5.84 -3.27
C ILE A 43 -4.29 -6.87 -4.27
N LEU A 44 -4.46 -6.58 -5.56
CA LEU A 44 -3.90 -7.38 -6.64
C LEU A 44 -2.53 -6.83 -7.00
N VAL A 45 -1.51 -7.67 -6.93
CA VAL A 45 -0.12 -7.27 -7.21
C VAL A 45 0.51 -8.10 -8.33
N SER A 46 1.43 -7.50 -9.06
CA SER A 46 2.22 -8.18 -10.09
C SER A 46 3.20 -9.17 -9.48
N LEU A 47 3.57 -10.19 -10.26
CA LEU A 47 4.54 -11.21 -9.87
C LEU A 47 6.00 -10.82 -10.18
N ASP A 48 6.19 -9.70 -10.89
CA ASP A 48 7.49 -9.28 -11.46
C ASP A 48 8.46 -8.64 -10.45
N SER A 49 8.35 -8.99 -9.16
CA SER A 49 9.24 -8.48 -8.13
C SER A 49 9.80 -9.60 -7.25
N PRO A 50 11.02 -9.45 -6.71
CA PRO A 50 11.56 -10.44 -5.77
C PRO A 50 10.66 -10.68 -4.56
N ALA A 51 9.97 -9.63 -4.08
CA ALA A 51 9.05 -9.74 -2.96
C ALA A 51 7.77 -10.53 -3.32
N ALA A 52 7.25 -10.39 -4.55
CA ALA A 52 6.11 -11.19 -4.99
C ALA A 52 6.50 -12.65 -5.22
N GLN A 53 7.68 -12.92 -5.79
CA GLN A 53 8.13 -14.30 -5.98
C GLN A 53 8.36 -15.02 -4.66
N HIS A 54 8.93 -14.35 -3.66
CA HIS A 54 9.02 -14.93 -2.33
C HIS A 54 7.63 -15.29 -1.76
N LEU A 55 6.62 -14.42 -1.93
CA LEU A 55 5.26 -14.72 -1.48
C LEU A 55 4.61 -15.86 -2.28
N LEU A 56 4.92 -15.98 -3.57
CA LEU A 56 4.43 -17.06 -4.41
C LEU A 56 5.02 -18.40 -3.97
N ASP A 57 6.32 -18.46 -3.68
CA ASP A 57 6.99 -19.67 -3.19
C ASP A 57 6.37 -20.15 -1.86
N GLU A 58 6.13 -19.23 -0.93
CA GLU A 58 5.46 -19.52 0.35
C GLU A 58 4.01 -20.01 0.14
N PHE A 59 3.30 -19.41 -0.81
CA PHE A 59 1.95 -19.82 -1.17
C PHE A 59 1.93 -21.23 -1.78
N ASP A 60 2.82 -21.52 -2.73
CA ASP A 60 2.95 -22.83 -3.36
C ASP A 60 3.28 -23.93 -2.34
N CYS A 61 4.16 -23.63 -1.38
CA CYS A 61 4.46 -24.53 -0.27
C CYS A 61 3.19 -24.84 0.55
N ALA A 62 2.42 -23.82 0.90
CA ALA A 62 1.15 -23.99 1.62
C ALA A 62 0.13 -24.80 0.80
N MET A 63 -0.02 -24.54 -0.51
CA MET A 63 -0.97 -25.27 -1.37
C MET A 63 -0.60 -26.75 -1.49
N LYS A 64 0.70 -27.07 -1.60
CA LYS A 64 1.19 -28.46 -1.61
C LYS A 64 0.84 -29.23 -0.33
N SER A 65 0.67 -28.53 0.79
CA SER A 65 0.19 -29.11 2.05
C SER A 65 -1.34 -29.23 2.14
N GLY A 66 -2.07 -28.91 1.07
CA GLY A 66 -3.54 -28.97 1.02
C GLY A 66 -4.25 -27.74 1.58
N ALA A 67 -3.53 -26.65 1.89
CA ALA A 67 -4.17 -25.39 2.26
C ALA A 67 -4.84 -24.75 1.03
N GLU A 68 -5.93 -24.02 1.24
CA GLU A 68 -6.59 -23.21 0.19
C GLU A 68 -6.09 -21.76 0.21
N TYR A 69 -5.59 -21.29 1.36
CA TYR A 69 -5.07 -19.94 1.55
C TYR A 69 -3.80 -19.94 2.38
N LEU A 70 -2.87 -19.04 2.05
CA LEU A 70 -1.82 -18.64 2.99
C LEU A 70 -2.39 -17.58 3.94
N HIS A 71 -2.50 -17.93 5.23
CA HIS A 71 -2.96 -17.04 6.28
C HIS A 71 -1.78 -16.51 7.10
N VAL A 72 -1.59 -15.19 7.12
CA VAL A 72 -0.54 -14.52 7.87
C VAL A 72 -1.17 -13.69 8.97
N SER A 73 -0.89 -14.02 10.23
CA SER A 73 -1.34 -13.25 11.39
C SER A 73 -0.14 -12.81 12.23
N TYR A 74 -0.19 -11.59 12.74
CA TYR A 74 0.84 -11.05 13.62
C TYR A 74 0.22 -10.08 14.62
N HIS A 75 0.74 -10.06 15.84
CA HIS A 75 0.35 -9.05 16.80
C HIS A 75 0.91 -7.69 16.39
N ARG A 76 0.07 -6.64 16.41
CA ARG A 76 0.38 -5.28 15.90
C ARG A 76 1.72 -4.70 16.37
N LYS A 77 2.09 -4.96 17.63
CA LYS A 77 3.35 -4.46 18.22
C LYS A 77 4.55 -5.27 17.76
N SER A 78 4.39 -6.56 17.51
CA SER A 78 5.49 -7.48 17.23
C SER A 78 6.19 -7.15 15.93
N LEU A 79 5.45 -6.83 14.86
CA LEU A 79 6.06 -6.40 13.59
C LEU A 79 6.86 -5.10 13.75
N SER A 80 6.31 -4.12 14.46
CA SER A 80 6.96 -2.81 14.65
C SER A 80 8.21 -2.93 15.52
N ASN A 81 8.14 -3.75 16.58
CA ASN A 81 9.27 -4.03 17.47
C ASN A 81 10.36 -4.77 16.70
N ARG A 82 10.00 -5.81 15.93
CA ARG A 82 10.97 -6.59 15.17
C ARG A 82 11.68 -5.75 14.11
N LEU A 83 10.96 -4.87 13.42
CA LEU A 83 11.57 -3.92 12.49
C LEU A 83 12.52 -2.95 13.19
N SER A 84 12.17 -2.48 14.39
CA SER A 84 13.01 -1.60 15.20
C SER A 84 14.30 -2.29 15.66
N GLU A 85 14.21 -3.54 16.11
CA GLU A 85 15.36 -4.38 16.46
C GLU A 85 16.30 -4.57 15.28
N VAL A 86 15.78 -5.03 14.14
CA VAL A 86 16.57 -5.22 12.92
C VAL A 86 17.18 -3.90 12.46
N SER A 87 16.42 -2.80 12.53
CA SER A 87 16.95 -1.48 12.16
C SER A 87 18.09 -1.02 13.06
N ARG A 88 18.11 -1.37 14.35
CA ARG A 88 19.22 -1.04 15.25
C ARG A 88 20.46 -1.85 14.95
N VAL A 89 20.29 -3.13 14.61
CA VAL A 89 21.40 -4.01 14.23
C VAL A 89 22.04 -3.55 12.92
N VAL A 90 21.24 -3.27 11.90
CA VAL A 90 21.73 -2.87 10.57
C VAL A 90 22.24 -1.42 10.57
N PHE A 91 21.61 -0.53 11.34
CA PHE A 91 21.95 0.90 11.37
C PHE A 91 22.21 1.40 12.80
N PRO A 92 23.27 0.93 13.47
CA PRO A 92 23.52 1.20 14.89
C PRO A 92 23.75 2.68 15.21
N ARG A 93 24.27 3.44 14.24
CA ARG A 93 24.61 4.87 14.42
C ARG A 93 23.49 5.85 14.07
N ARG A 94 22.34 5.37 13.57
CA ARG A 94 21.22 6.25 13.21
C ARG A 94 20.43 6.64 14.47
N ARG A 95 20.21 7.94 14.66
CA ARG A 95 19.31 8.47 15.70
C ARG A 95 17.85 8.06 15.47
N GLU A 96 17.44 8.01 14.21
CA GLU A 96 16.08 7.66 13.80
C GLU A 96 16.08 6.30 13.09
N HIS A 97 15.38 5.34 13.68
CA HIS A 97 15.31 3.97 13.18
C HIS A 97 14.17 3.78 12.17
N ILE A 98 14.36 2.81 11.29
CA ILE A 98 13.37 2.43 10.29
C ILE A 98 12.19 1.77 11.00
N SER A 99 10.98 2.24 10.67
CA SER A 99 9.72 1.68 11.17
C SER A 99 8.87 1.14 10.03
N ALA A 100 7.81 0.39 10.35
CA ALA A 100 6.81 -0.04 9.37
C ALA A 100 6.21 1.14 8.56
N TYR A 101 6.18 2.34 9.16
CA TYR A 101 5.69 3.53 8.49
C TYR A 101 6.61 3.99 7.35
N CYS A 102 7.92 3.77 7.47
CA CYS A 102 8.88 4.04 6.39
C CYS A 102 8.57 3.21 5.15
N TYR A 103 8.27 1.91 5.31
CA TYR A 103 7.84 1.04 4.22
C TYR A 103 6.55 1.52 3.56
N ARG A 104 5.58 1.99 4.36
CA ARG A 104 4.35 2.59 3.85
C ARG A 104 4.60 3.85 3.01
N HIS A 105 5.63 4.63 3.34
CA HIS A 105 6.05 5.77 2.52
C HIS A 105 6.76 5.33 1.24
N GLN A 106 7.61 4.31 1.32
CA GLN A 106 8.35 3.81 0.16
C GLN A 106 7.38 3.21 -0.87
N ILE A 107 6.52 2.28 -0.46
CA ILE A 107 5.52 1.66 -1.37
C ILE A 107 4.66 2.73 -2.05
N THR A 108 4.22 3.75 -1.30
CA THR A 108 3.45 4.86 -1.87
C THR A 108 4.26 5.68 -2.88
N SER A 109 5.56 5.87 -2.63
CA SER A 109 6.45 6.59 -3.55
C SER A 109 6.64 5.81 -4.85
N ASP A 110 6.85 4.50 -4.75
CA ASP A 110 7.04 3.59 -5.88
C ASP A 110 5.80 3.60 -6.78
N HIS A 111 4.61 3.48 -6.19
CA HIS A 111 3.34 3.45 -6.91
C HIS A 111 3.00 4.80 -7.55
N LYS A 112 3.32 5.91 -6.86
CA LYS A 112 3.20 7.24 -7.46
C LYS A 112 4.16 7.43 -8.63
N ALA A 113 5.37 6.85 -8.57
CA ALA A 113 6.34 6.90 -9.66
C ALA A 113 5.87 6.10 -10.87
N ALA A 114 5.25 4.94 -10.62
CA ALA A 114 4.64 4.08 -11.62
C ALA A 114 3.31 4.62 -12.19
N GLY A 115 2.85 5.79 -11.73
CA GLY A 115 1.62 6.43 -12.25
C GLY A 115 0.31 5.83 -11.73
N VAL A 116 0.35 5.01 -10.67
CA VAL A 116 -0.86 4.40 -10.09
C VAL A 116 -1.80 5.48 -9.54
N ALA A 117 -3.10 5.32 -9.82
CA ALA A 117 -4.13 6.27 -9.38
C ALA A 117 -4.18 6.42 -7.86
N ARG A 118 -4.45 7.64 -7.39
CA ARG A 118 -4.43 7.97 -5.96
C ARG A 118 -5.46 7.18 -5.15
N GLU A 119 -6.61 6.90 -5.74
CA GLU A 119 -7.68 6.12 -5.12
C GLU A 119 -7.25 4.68 -4.93
N THR A 120 -6.61 4.08 -5.93
CA THR A 120 -6.03 2.74 -5.84
C THR A 120 -5.00 2.67 -4.72
N ILE A 121 -4.10 3.65 -4.64
CA ILE A 121 -3.12 3.74 -3.54
C ILE A 121 -3.83 3.93 -2.19
N ALA A 122 -4.88 4.76 -2.12
CA ALA A 122 -5.64 4.98 -0.89
C ALA A 122 -6.40 3.72 -0.44
N ALA A 123 -7.00 2.97 -1.37
CA ALA A 123 -7.65 1.70 -1.12
C ALA A 123 -6.64 0.66 -0.59
N MET A 124 -5.50 0.51 -1.29
CA MET A 124 -4.36 -0.32 -0.85
C MET A 124 -3.92 0.04 0.58
N LEU A 125 -3.84 1.34 0.89
CA LEU A 125 -3.43 1.84 2.20
C LEU A 125 -4.55 1.81 3.27
N GLY A 126 -5.78 1.44 2.91
CA GLY A 126 -6.94 1.35 3.81
C GLY A 126 -7.41 2.72 4.29
N GLN A 127 -7.43 3.69 3.39
CA GLN A 127 -7.92 5.04 3.65
C GLN A 127 -9.34 5.19 3.11
N LEU A 128 -10.14 6.03 3.76
CA LEU A 128 -11.48 6.43 3.28
C LEU A 128 -11.45 7.65 2.35
N SER A 129 -10.29 8.31 2.22
CA SER A 129 -10.11 9.41 1.29
C SER A 129 -8.68 9.51 0.78
N ASP A 130 -8.52 10.08 -0.41
CA ASP A 130 -7.22 10.30 -1.04
C ASP A 130 -6.48 11.56 -0.53
N TYR A 131 -7.06 12.28 0.44
CA TYR A 131 -6.49 13.51 1.00
C TYR A 131 -5.10 13.27 1.61
N SER A 132 -5.00 12.23 2.45
CA SER A 132 -3.77 11.91 3.19
C SER A 132 -2.61 11.43 2.31
N GLN A 133 -2.86 11.16 1.03
CA GLN A 133 -1.81 10.77 0.08
C GLN A 133 -0.71 11.84 -0.07
N GLY A 134 -1.03 13.12 0.18
CA GLY A 134 -0.05 14.22 0.18
C GLY A 134 1.02 14.10 1.27
N SER A 135 0.72 13.41 2.38
CA SER A 135 1.65 13.21 3.49
C SER A 135 2.64 12.07 3.25
N TYR A 136 2.36 11.18 2.28
CA TYR A 136 3.25 10.07 1.93
C TYR A 136 4.36 10.52 0.99
N GLY A 137 5.36 9.64 0.80
CA GLY A 137 6.55 9.95 0.01
C GLY A 137 6.26 10.38 -1.44
N ARG A 138 7.25 11.06 -2.03
CA ARG A 138 7.15 11.71 -3.35
C ARG A 138 7.51 10.72 -4.47
N PRO A 139 6.94 10.85 -5.68
CA PRO A 139 7.25 9.97 -6.81
C PRO A 139 8.76 9.87 -7.12
N ARG A 140 9.49 10.99 -7.00
CA ARG A 140 10.95 11.02 -7.24
C ARG A 140 11.79 10.13 -6.31
N ASN A 141 11.22 9.69 -5.19
CA ASN A 141 11.87 8.79 -4.24
C ASN A 141 11.48 7.31 -4.48
N GLY A 142 10.67 7.05 -5.52
CA GLY A 142 10.26 5.70 -5.89
C GLY A 142 11.44 4.86 -6.37
N ARG A 143 11.43 3.58 -6.00
CA ARG A 143 12.38 2.54 -6.38
C ARG A 143 11.56 1.40 -6.97
N SER A 144 11.46 1.36 -8.30
CA SER A 144 10.55 0.46 -9.01
C SER A 144 10.89 -1.03 -8.92
N ALA A 145 12.11 -1.40 -8.55
CA ALA A 145 12.60 -2.76 -8.76
C ALA A 145 12.33 -3.77 -7.63
N THR A 146 11.92 -3.34 -6.43
CA THR A 146 11.95 -4.22 -5.25
C THR A 146 10.58 -4.55 -4.68
N GLN A 147 9.55 -3.76 -4.98
CA GLN A 147 8.19 -3.96 -4.48
C GLN A 147 7.28 -4.32 -5.66
N PRO A 148 6.29 -5.21 -5.47
CA PRO A 148 5.39 -5.55 -6.56
C PRO A 148 4.50 -4.35 -6.88
N LEU A 149 4.19 -4.21 -8.17
CA LEU A 149 3.29 -3.16 -8.63
C LEU A 149 1.85 -3.56 -8.30
N VAL A 150 1.09 -2.66 -7.69
CA VAL A 150 -0.36 -2.85 -7.55
C VAL A 150 -1.02 -2.68 -8.91
N LEU A 151 -1.66 -3.76 -9.34
CA LEU A 151 -2.49 -3.85 -10.53
C LEU A 151 -3.92 -3.36 -10.25
N GLY A 152 -4.39 -3.58 -9.02
CA GLY A 152 -5.72 -3.15 -8.56
C GLY A 152 -5.86 -3.21 -7.05
N ALA A 153 -6.75 -2.40 -6.49
CA ALA A 153 -7.07 -2.44 -5.06
C ALA A 153 -8.54 -2.15 -4.82
N PHE A 154 -9.18 -3.00 -4.03
CA PHE A 154 -10.58 -2.92 -3.65
C PHE A 154 -10.69 -2.79 -2.14
N ALA A 155 -11.65 -2.00 -1.66
CA ALA A 155 -11.87 -1.80 -0.23
C ALA A 155 -13.37 -1.76 0.07
N THR A 156 -13.76 -2.09 1.30
CA THR A 156 -15.17 -2.16 1.72
C THR A 156 -15.94 -0.88 1.41
N ASN A 157 -15.36 0.28 1.73
CA ASN A 157 -15.99 1.57 1.48
C ASN A 157 -15.30 2.27 0.31
N PRO A 158 -16.07 2.98 -0.55
CA PRO A 158 -15.49 3.75 -1.64
C PRO A 158 -14.54 4.84 -1.10
N VAL A 159 -13.40 5.00 -1.76
CA VAL A 159 -12.45 6.05 -1.41
C VAL A 159 -12.97 7.40 -1.88
N LYS A 160 -13.21 8.32 -0.94
CA LYS A 160 -13.66 9.68 -1.25
C LYS A 160 -12.53 10.51 -1.87
N ARG A 161 -12.79 11.11 -3.03
CA ARG A 161 -11.93 12.14 -3.63
C ARG A 161 -12.00 13.45 -2.83
N SER A 162 -10.84 13.98 -2.45
CA SER A 162 -10.77 15.25 -1.72
C SER A 162 -10.53 16.44 -2.65
N LYS A 163 -11.48 17.38 -2.68
CA LYS A 163 -11.37 18.65 -3.42
C LYS A 163 -10.12 19.48 -3.07
N LYS A 164 -9.59 19.33 -1.84
CA LYS A 164 -8.35 19.99 -1.40
C LYS A 164 -7.14 19.48 -2.17
N THR A 165 -7.14 18.20 -2.52
CA THR A 165 -6.11 17.59 -3.36
C THR A 165 -6.13 18.20 -4.75
N ASP A 166 -7.30 18.41 -5.33
CA ASP A 166 -7.46 18.97 -6.68
C ASP A 166 -6.98 20.41 -6.75
N ARG A 167 -7.29 21.22 -5.73
CA ARG A 167 -6.76 22.58 -5.57
C ARG A 167 -5.23 22.64 -5.60
N LEU A 168 -4.55 21.67 -4.99
CA LEU A 168 -3.09 21.58 -5.01
C LEU A 168 -2.52 21.18 -6.38
N GLN A 169 -3.31 20.51 -7.22
CA GLN A 169 -2.90 20.18 -8.59
C GLN A 169 -2.94 21.41 -9.50
N HIS A 170 -3.90 22.33 -9.31
CA HIS A 170 -4.00 23.57 -10.07
C HIS A 170 -2.76 24.48 -9.94
N PHE A 171 -2.02 24.40 -8.84
CA PHE A 171 -0.78 25.16 -8.64
C PHE A 171 0.47 24.49 -9.24
N LYS A 172 0.37 23.27 -9.78
CA LYS A 172 1.49 22.66 -10.48
C LYS A 172 1.62 23.30 -11.86
N LYS A 173 2.73 24.03 -12.08
CA LYS A 173 3.09 24.52 -13.42
C LYS A 173 3.10 23.35 -14.41
N PRO A 174 2.55 23.51 -15.63
CA PRO A 174 2.65 22.48 -16.66
C PRO A 174 4.12 22.16 -16.93
N LYS A 175 4.46 20.87 -17.05
CA LYS A 175 5.77 20.46 -17.54
C LYS A 175 5.91 20.98 -18.97
N LYS A 176 6.96 21.75 -19.26
CA LYS A 176 7.32 22.11 -20.64
C LYS A 176 7.50 20.81 -21.43
N THR A 177 6.72 20.63 -22.49
CA THR A 177 6.95 19.60 -23.49
C THR A 177 8.34 19.82 -24.10
N PRO A 178 9.20 18.80 -24.22
CA PRO A 178 10.42 18.94 -25.00
C PRO A 178 10.04 19.29 -26.45
N ALA A 179 10.75 20.26 -27.02
CA ALA A 179 10.59 20.65 -28.42
C ALA A 179 10.90 19.45 -29.35
N PRO A 180 10.24 19.36 -30.52
CA PRO A 180 10.43 18.28 -31.48
C PRO A 180 11.89 18.16 -31.97
#